data_AF-A0A7S0ZUG3-F1
#
_entry.id   AF-A0A7S0ZUG3-F1
#
_cell.length_a   1.000
_cell.length_b   1.000
_cell.length_c   1.000
_cell.angle_alpha   90.00
_cell.angle_beta   90.00
_cell.angle_gamma   90.00
#
_symmetry.space_group_name_H-M   'P 1'
#
loop_
_entity.id
_entity.type
_entity.pdbx_description
1 polymer ?
#
loop_
_entity_poly.entity_id
_entity_poly.type
_entity_poly.pdbx_seq_one_letter_code
_entity_poly.pdbx_strand_id
1 'polypeptide(L)'
;LKHLQSQHLSLPLARMKAVPSNSLKPVEEATVDGVEAWQTIDAQLARRAVLGLNQQPTAQMLREYEFISLGSFCGVSSALQALGIKSASYPFDWCRTPVDGLIHLYNSGFADFLTFTGSETIAGFKVFTNTGWGGSFWHH
;
A
#
# COMPACT_ATOMS: atom_id res chain seq x y z
N LEU A 1 -1.81 -53.40 3.52
CA LEU A 1 -1.89 -52.17 4.34
C LEU A 1 -0.51 -51.52 4.38
N LYS A 2 -0.18 -50.71 3.36
CA LYS A 2 1.09 -49.97 3.28
C LYS A 2 0.81 -48.52 3.70
N HIS A 3 1.48 -48.09 4.75
CA HIS A 3 1.37 -46.76 5.35
C HIS A 3 2.20 -45.78 4.51
N LEU A 4 1.55 -44.79 3.89
CA LEU A 4 2.18 -43.67 3.21
C LEU A 4 2.47 -42.58 4.24
N GLN A 5 3.73 -42.40 4.62
CA GLN A 5 4.16 -41.23 5.39
C GLN A 5 4.54 -40.10 4.42
N SER A 6 3.84 -38.98 4.59
CA SER A 6 4.05 -37.70 3.92
C SER A 6 5.45 -37.15 4.21
N GLN A 7 6.22 -36.87 3.17
CA GLN A 7 7.49 -36.15 3.27
C GLN A 7 7.21 -34.65 3.20
N HIS A 8 7.32 -33.98 4.33
CA HIS A 8 7.23 -32.53 4.46
C HIS A 8 8.58 -31.93 4.01
N LEU A 9 8.64 -31.31 2.83
CA LEU A 9 9.80 -30.51 2.43
C LEU A 9 9.77 -29.17 3.18
N SER A 10 10.55 -29.07 4.25
CA SER A 10 10.85 -27.80 4.92
C SER A 10 12.00 -27.10 4.19
N LEU A 11 11.71 -26.00 3.50
CA LEU A 11 12.74 -25.07 3.05
C LEU A 11 13.34 -24.34 4.28
N PRO A 12 14.67 -24.19 4.38
CA PRO A 12 15.27 -23.43 5.46
C PRO A 12 14.94 -21.95 5.30
N LEU A 13 14.24 -21.39 6.30
CA LEU A 13 14.04 -19.96 6.45
C LEU A 13 15.41 -19.32 6.73
N ALA A 14 16.05 -18.78 5.70
CA ALA A 14 17.23 -17.96 5.87
C ALA A 14 16.86 -16.80 6.81
N ARG A 15 17.46 -16.80 8.00
CA ARG A 15 17.24 -15.81 9.06
C ARG A 15 17.74 -14.46 8.56
N MET A 16 16.85 -13.68 7.92
CA MET A 16 17.09 -12.25 7.72
C MET A 16 17.38 -11.66 9.11
N LYS A 17 18.59 -11.15 9.29
CA LYS A 17 18.93 -10.43 10.52
C LYS A 17 18.01 -9.22 10.59
N ALA A 18 17.24 -9.13 11.66
CA ALA A 18 16.45 -7.93 11.94
C ALA A 18 17.40 -6.74 11.99
N VAL A 19 17.15 -5.74 11.13
CA VAL A 19 17.81 -4.44 11.22
C VAL A 19 17.23 -3.76 12.46
N PRO A 20 18.06 -3.35 13.44
CA PRO A 20 17.57 -2.68 14.63
C PRO A 20 16.85 -1.38 14.24
N SER A 21 15.65 -1.21 14.80
CA SER A 21 14.69 -0.11 14.54
C SER A 21 15.23 1.32 14.78
N ASN A 22 16.45 1.47 15.31
CA ASN A 22 17.01 2.75 15.76
C ASN A 22 18.19 3.27 14.91
N SER A 23 18.43 2.74 13.71
CA SER A 23 19.52 3.24 12.83
C SER A 23 19.05 3.92 11.55
N LEU A 24 17.74 4.13 11.37
CA LEU A 24 17.27 5.07 10.37
C LEU A 24 17.33 6.47 10.99
N LYS A 25 18.40 7.20 10.71
CA LYS A 25 18.35 8.66 10.85
C LYS A 25 17.19 9.15 9.98
N PRO A 26 16.41 10.17 10.39
CA PRO A 26 15.46 10.82 9.50
C PRO A 26 16.23 11.16 8.22
N VAL A 27 15.81 10.58 7.09
CA VAL A 27 16.29 11.06 5.81
C VAL A 27 15.72 12.45 5.73
N GLU A 28 16.58 13.46 5.76
CA GLU A 28 16.18 14.85 5.54
C GLU A 28 15.35 14.86 4.25
N GLU A 29 14.06 15.18 4.35
CA GLU A 29 13.10 15.18 3.23
C GLU A 29 13.52 16.28 2.25
N ALA A 30 14.48 15.95 1.39
CA ALA A 30 14.93 16.85 0.35
C ALA A 30 13.81 16.97 -0.67
N THR A 31 13.29 18.18 -0.85
CA THR A 31 12.36 18.50 -1.93
C THR A 31 13.14 19.05 -3.11
N VAL A 32 12.83 18.59 -4.31
CA VAL A 32 13.35 19.09 -5.58
C VAL A 32 12.15 19.65 -6.34
N ASP A 33 12.14 20.95 -6.58
CA ASP A 33 11.05 21.65 -7.28
C ASP A 33 9.65 21.40 -6.67
N GLY A 34 9.58 21.28 -5.34
CA GLY A 34 8.32 21.01 -4.61
C GLY A 34 7.85 19.55 -4.67
N VAL A 35 8.64 18.66 -5.26
CA VAL A 35 8.42 17.21 -5.26
C VAL A 35 9.42 16.58 -4.30
N GLU A 36 8.95 15.66 -3.46
CA GLU A 36 9.83 14.83 -2.65
C GLU A 36 10.90 14.16 -3.52
N ALA A 37 12.18 14.24 -3.16
CA ALA A 37 13.28 13.74 -4.00
C ALA A 37 13.10 12.27 -4.40
N TRP A 38 12.51 11.46 -3.51
CA TRP A 38 12.22 10.05 -3.75
C TRP A 38 11.03 9.78 -4.69
N GLN A 39 10.24 10.80 -5.03
CA GLN A 39 9.12 10.78 -5.96
C GLN A 39 9.48 11.33 -7.36
N THR A 40 10.67 11.87 -7.57
CA THR A 40 11.10 12.36 -8.90
C THR A 40 11.09 11.24 -9.95
N ILE A 41 10.91 11.60 -11.22
CA ILE A 41 10.88 10.62 -12.34
C ILE A 41 12.16 9.78 -12.36
N ASP A 42 13.32 10.41 -12.18
CA ASP A 42 14.61 9.71 -12.16
C ASP A 42 14.70 8.72 -10.98
N ALA A 43 14.24 9.10 -9.79
CA ALA A 43 14.18 8.20 -8.64
C ALA A 43 13.24 7.02 -8.88
N GLN A 44 12.09 7.24 -9.51
CA GLN A 44 11.15 6.18 -9.89
C GLN A 44 11.79 5.21 -10.90
N LEU A 45 12.42 5.74 -11.96
CA LEU A 45 13.09 4.94 -12.99
C LEU A 45 14.23 4.09 -12.41
N ALA A 46 15.07 4.68 -11.56
CA ALA A 46 16.15 3.98 -10.88
C ALA A 46 15.61 2.86 -9.98
N ARG A 47 14.56 3.15 -9.19
CA ARG A 47 13.93 2.16 -8.30
C ARG A 47 13.31 1.01 -9.09
N ARG A 48 12.61 1.29 -10.18
CA ARG A 48 12.04 0.26 -11.07
C ARG A 48 13.12 -0.62 -11.68
N ALA A 49 14.26 -0.05 -12.07
CA ALA A 49 15.36 -0.82 -12.63
C ALA A 49 15.93 -1.82 -11.61
N VAL A 50 16.17 -1.37 -10.36
CA VAL A 50 16.68 -2.22 -9.26
C VAL A 50 15.70 -3.33 -8.89
N LEU A 51 14.39 -3.04 -8.87
CA LEU A 51 13.35 -4.00 -8.52
C LEU A 51 12.94 -4.92 -9.67
N GLY A 52 13.55 -4.76 -10.85
CA GLY A 52 13.24 -5.54 -12.03
C GLY A 52 11.87 -5.27 -12.68
N LEU A 53 11.30 -4.11 -12.39
CA LEU A 53 9.98 -3.70 -12.89
C LEU A 53 10.01 -3.26 -14.36
N ASN A 54 11.20 -3.11 -14.93
CA ASN A 54 11.39 -2.73 -16.33
C ASN A 54 11.57 -3.96 -17.25
N GLN A 55 11.73 -5.17 -16.70
CA GLN A 55 11.82 -6.37 -17.52
C GLN A 55 10.44 -6.95 -17.85
N GLN A 56 10.36 -7.65 -18.97
CA GLN A 56 9.18 -8.43 -19.30
C GLN A 56 9.09 -9.70 -18.44
N PRO A 57 7.88 -10.17 -18.07
CA PRO A 57 6.56 -9.62 -18.44
C PRO A 57 6.07 -8.47 -17.53
N THR A 58 6.78 -8.17 -16.45
CA THR A 58 6.37 -7.19 -15.44
C THR A 58 6.10 -5.81 -16.03
N ALA A 59 6.98 -5.34 -16.93
CA ALA A 59 6.82 -4.03 -17.56
C ALA A 59 5.53 -3.92 -18.40
N GLN A 60 5.09 -5.02 -19.01
CA GLN A 60 3.81 -5.06 -19.71
C GLN A 60 2.63 -4.98 -18.73
N MET A 61 2.65 -5.78 -17.66
CA MET A 61 1.64 -5.72 -16.62
C MET A 61 1.50 -4.31 -16.02
N LEU A 62 2.62 -3.64 -15.74
CA LEU A 62 2.59 -2.27 -15.20
C LEU A 62 1.94 -1.23 -16.14
N ARG A 63 1.89 -1.51 -17.45
CA ARG A 63 1.23 -0.63 -18.43
C ARG A 63 -0.23 -0.96 -18.66
N GLU A 64 -0.60 -2.22 -18.50
CA GLU A 64 -1.94 -2.73 -18.84
C GLU A 64 -2.92 -2.71 -17.68
N TYR A 65 -2.42 -2.65 -16.44
CA TYR A 65 -3.24 -2.73 -15.24
C TYR A 65 -3.13 -1.48 -14.37
N GLU A 66 -4.24 -1.15 -13.71
CA GLU A 66 -4.25 -0.14 -12.65
C GLU A 66 -4.00 -0.80 -11.28
N PHE A 67 -3.20 -0.11 -10.46
CA PHE A 67 -2.83 -0.57 -9.12
C PHE A 67 -3.60 0.26 -8.10
N ILE A 68 -4.57 -0.38 -7.46
CA ILE A 68 -5.44 0.24 -6.48
C ILE A 68 -5.03 -0.29 -5.09
N SER A 69 -4.74 0.63 -4.17
CA SER A 69 -4.55 0.29 -2.76
C SER A 69 -5.84 -0.31 -2.20
N LEU A 70 -5.76 -1.28 -1.29
CA LEU A 70 -6.94 -1.81 -0.58
C LEU A 70 -7.20 -1.13 0.76
N GLY A 71 -6.43 -0.09 1.10
CA GLY A 71 -6.59 0.69 2.32
C GLY A 71 -5.90 0.04 3.52
N SER A 72 -4.97 0.77 4.12
CA SER A 72 -4.27 0.42 5.36
C SER A 72 -3.60 1.65 5.95
N PHE A 73 -2.89 2.41 5.10
CA PHE A 73 -2.21 3.65 5.45
C PHE A 73 -1.90 4.43 4.16
N CYS A 74 -1.87 5.77 4.24
CA CYS A 74 -1.56 6.64 3.10
C CYS A 74 -0.17 6.35 2.49
N GLY A 75 0.75 5.77 3.26
CA GLY A 75 2.06 5.31 2.78
C GLY A 75 2.01 4.29 1.65
N VAL A 76 0.92 3.51 1.50
CA VAL A 76 0.76 2.61 0.34
C VAL A 76 0.59 3.41 -0.95
N SER A 77 -0.23 4.46 -0.92
CA SER A 77 -0.42 5.39 -2.04
C SER A 77 0.91 6.08 -2.39
N SER A 78 1.64 6.53 -1.38
CA SER A 78 3.02 7.06 -1.53
C SER A 78 3.98 6.04 -2.14
N ALA A 79 3.89 4.76 -1.78
CA ALA A 79 4.74 3.72 -2.35
C ALA A 79 4.41 3.46 -3.84
N LEU A 80 3.13 3.45 -4.21
CA LEU A 80 2.72 3.35 -5.62
C LEU A 80 3.21 4.56 -6.43
N GLN A 81 3.17 5.76 -5.84
CA GLN A 81 3.75 6.97 -6.42
C GLN A 81 5.27 6.85 -6.57
N ALA A 82 5.98 6.34 -5.57
CA ALA A 82 7.43 6.13 -5.59
C ALA A 82 7.90 5.14 -6.68
N LEU A 83 6.99 4.29 -7.17
CA LEU A 83 7.23 3.36 -8.27
C LEU A 83 6.79 3.93 -9.63
N GLY A 84 6.12 5.09 -9.66
CA GLY A 84 5.58 5.67 -10.89
C GLY A 84 4.49 4.81 -11.53
N ILE A 85 3.73 4.07 -10.72
CA ILE A 85 2.62 3.20 -11.17
C ILE A 85 1.25 3.67 -10.71
N LYS A 86 1.21 4.78 -9.98
CA LYS A 86 -0.03 5.45 -9.55
C LYS A 86 -0.51 6.40 -10.66
N SER A 87 -1.62 6.07 -11.31
CA SER A 87 -2.23 6.90 -12.36
C SER A 87 -3.15 8.00 -11.81
N ALA A 88 -3.84 7.73 -10.70
CA ALA A 88 -4.79 8.63 -10.07
C ALA A 88 -4.78 8.44 -8.55
N SER A 89 -5.42 9.34 -7.81
CA SER A 89 -5.75 9.10 -6.39
C SER A 89 -7.00 8.23 -6.30
N TYR A 90 -6.87 7.07 -5.66
CA TYR A 90 -7.95 6.08 -5.59
C TYR A 90 -8.72 6.15 -4.25
N PRO A 91 -9.97 5.68 -4.21
CA PRO A 91 -10.84 5.80 -3.02
C PRO A 91 -10.22 5.26 -1.73
N PHE A 92 -9.46 4.17 -1.83
CA PHE A 92 -8.87 3.50 -0.67
C PHE A 92 -7.48 4.01 -0.27
N ASP A 93 -6.90 4.96 -1.00
CA ASP A 93 -5.59 5.54 -0.67
C ASP A 93 -5.60 6.24 0.70
N TRP A 94 -6.78 6.73 1.09
CA TRP A 94 -7.01 7.48 2.32
C TRP A 94 -7.85 6.70 3.34
N CYS A 95 -7.99 5.38 3.15
CA CYS A 95 -8.83 4.55 3.99
C CYS A 95 -8.00 3.61 4.87
N ARG A 96 -8.51 3.34 6.07
CA ARG A 96 -8.21 2.12 6.81
C ARG A 96 -9.37 1.16 6.61
N THR A 97 -9.09 0.07 5.91
CA THR A 97 -10.14 -0.81 5.39
C THR A 97 -9.99 -2.22 5.97
N PRO A 98 -10.91 -2.69 6.82
CA PRO A 98 -10.95 -4.10 7.18
C PRO A 98 -11.38 -4.93 5.96
N VAL A 99 -10.90 -6.17 5.86
CA VAL A 99 -11.24 -7.08 4.74
C VAL A 99 -12.74 -7.26 4.58
N ASP A 100 -13.48 -7.43 5.69
CA ASP A 100 -14.94 -7.56 5.65
C ASP A 100 -15.63 -6.29 5.10
N GLY A 101 -15.09 -5.11 5.42
CA GLY A 101 -15.56 -3.84 4.88
C GLY A 101 -15.33 -3.70 3.39
N LEU A 102 -14.18 -4.17 2.89
CA LEU A 102 -13.90 -4.21 1.46
C LEU A 102 -14.88 -5.14 0.72
N ILE A 103 -15.10 -6.34 1.26
CA ILE A 103 -16.04 -7.32 0.69
C ILE A 103 -17.46 -6.74 0.67
N HIS A 104 -17.88 -6.09 1.76
CA HIS A 104 -19.16 -5.38 1.83
C HIS A 104 -19.29 -4.31 0.75
N LEU A 105 -18.30 -3.42 0.62
CA LEU A 105 -18.31 -2.37 -0.41
C LEU A 105 -18.39 -2.95 -1.82
N TYR A 106 -17.65 -4.03 -2.08
CA TYR A 106 -17.71 -4.70 -3.39
C TYR A 106 -19.12 -5.25 -3.66
N ASN A 107 -19.71 -5.97 -2.70
CA ASN A 107 -21.02 -6.59 -2.85
C ASN A 107 -22.16 -5.57 -2.87
N SER A 108 -22.02 -4.44 -2.18
CA SER A 108 -23.02 -3.37 -2.12
C SER A 108 -22.90 -2.35 -3.26
N GLY A 109 -21.92 -2.51 -4.15
CA GLY A 109 -21.63 -1.52 -5.19
C GLY A 109 -21.26 -0.16 -4.61
N PHE A 110 -20.55 -0.15 -3.47
CA PHE A 110 -20.07 1.04 -2.77
C PHE A 110 -21.19 1.97 -2.26
N ALA A 111 -22.41 1.46 -2.08
CA ALA A 111 -23.60 2.26 -1.77
C ALA A 111 -23.43 3.16 -0.52
N ASP A 112 -22.68 2.71 0.48
CA ASP A 112 -22.45 3.40 1.74
C ASP A 112 -20.98 3.85 1.93
N PHE A 113 -20.18 3.87 0.86
CA PHE A 113 -18.75 4.19 0.94
C PHE A 113 -18.48 5.52 1.66
N LEU A 114 -19.20 6.59 1.29
CA LEU A 114 -19.01 7.94 1.84
C LEU A 114 -19.80 8.19 3.14
N THR A 115 -20.38 7.16 3.76
CA THR A 115 -21.09 7.33 5.03
C THR A 115 -20.09 7.43 6.18
N PHE A 116 -20.35 8.34 7.12
CA PHE A 116 -19.64 8.43 8.39
C PHE A 116 -20.54 9.16 9.40
N THR A 117 -20.36 8.89 10.69
CA THR A 117 -21.04 9.65 11.75
C THR A 117 -20.09 10.20 12.80
N GLY A 118 -18.82 9.81 12.76
CA GLY A 118 -17.77 10.34 13.63
C GLY A 118 -16.77 11.19 12.83
N SER A 119 -16.28 12.26 13.46
CA SER A 119 -15.17 13.06 12.98
C SER A 119 -14.33 13.48 14.16
N GLU A 120 -13.04 13.20 14.11
CA GLU A 120 -12.10 13.47 15.20
C GLU A 120 -10.68 13.69 14.68
N THR A 121 -9.82 14.21 15.55
CA THR A 121 -8.39 14.34 15.26
C THR A 121 -7.62 13.33 16.10
N ILE A 122 -6.97 12.36 15.45
CA ILE A 122 -6.19 11.31 16.11
C ILE A 122 -4.73 11.45 15.67
N ALA A 123 -3.82 11.68 16.63
CA ALA A 123 -2.38 11.79 16.35
C ALA A 123 -2.02 12.78 15.22
N GLY A 124 -2.76 13.90 15.13
CA GLY A 124 -2.56 14.91 14.09
C GLY A 124 -3.28 14.66 12.77
N PHE A 125 -3.95 13.52 12.61
CA PHE A 125 -4.75 13.20 11.42
C PHE A 125 -6.20 13.58 11.62
N LYS A 126 -6.85 14.14 10.59
CA LYS A 126 -8.31 14.23 10.53
C LYS A 126 -8.88 12.87 10.14
N VAL A 127 -9.74 12.33 10.99
CA VAL A 127 -10.30 10.99 10.84
C VAL A 127 -11.82 11.05 10.78
N PHE A 128 -12.42 10.36 9.81
CA PHE A 128 -13.85 10.12 9.75
C PHE A 128 -14.15 8.65 10.06
N THR A 129 -14.96 8.42 11.10
CA THR A 129 -15.21 7.10 11.69
C THR A 129 -16.69 6.75 11.64
N ASN A 130 -17.03 5.53 12.09
CA ASN A 130 -18.38 4.97 12.05
C ASN A 130 -18.97 4.97 10.64
N THR A 131 -18.19 4.49 9.67
CA THR A 131 -18.66 4.28 8.30
C THR A 131 -19.56 3.05 8.22
N GLY A 132 -20.52 3.03 7.30
CA GLY A 132 -21.44 1.89 7.12
C GLY A 132 -20.74 0.57 6.77
N TRP A 133 -19.59 0.69 6.13
CA TRP A 133 -18.73 -0.43 5.74
C TRP A 133 -17.66 -0.80 6.79
N GLY A 134 -17.66 -0.14 7.95
CA GLY A 134 -16.83 -0.51 9.11
C GLY A 134 -15.38 -0.04 9.08
N GLY A 135 -14.93 0.68 8.05
CA GLY A 135 -13.61 1.32 8.05
C GLY A 135 -13.65 2.81 8.40
N SER A 136 -12.62 3.53 7.99
CA SER A 136 -12.45 4.96 8.29
C SER A 136 -11.60 5.69 7.26
N PHE A 137 -11.82 6.99 7.12
CA PHE A 137 -11.03 7.89 6.27
C PHE A 137 -9.99 8.64 7.09
N TRP A 138 -8.78 8.80 6.55
CA TRP A 138 -7.62 9.39 7.21
C TRP A 138 -6.95 10.40 6.28
N HIS A 139 -6.83 11.64 6.75
CA HIS A 139 -6.16 12.72 6.05
C HIS A 139 -5.17 13.43 6.98
N HIS A 140 -4.00 13.77 6.43
CA HIS A 140 -2.97 14.57 7.11
C HIS A 140 -3.33 16.05 7.09
#